data_AF-A0A6B1HEJ1-F1
#
_entry.id   AF-A0A6B1HEJ1-F1
#
_cell.length_a   1.000
_cell.length_b   1.000
_cell.length_c   1.000
_cell.angle_alpha   90.00
_cell.angle_beta   90.00
_cell.angle_gamma   90.00
#
_symmetry.space_group_name_H-M   'P 1'
#
loop_
_entity.id
_entity.type
_entity.pdbx_description
1 polymer ?
#
loop_
_entity_poly.entity_id
_entity_poly.type
_entity_poly.pdbx_seq_one_letter_code
_entity_poly.pdbx_strand_id
1 'polypeptide(L)'
;MALIRGGRRDHEATPYWRQVVDYCAAGNLQAVLDEYIHTLRDLEGLFAGDDEEAWDKLAEAVTAALSLRTGAPRVDEIQPVDDSVRIQHRRLRNHFAMRFGAQESDDGKTGAREGQVRRAFNSPFWPFVLVSTSVGQEGLDFHAYCHAVMHWNLPSNPVDLEQREGRVHRYKGHAVRKNVATKHGDEVLASGSKDVWHALFEAARDQSTNGVGLVPYWLFPLDDGAYIERHVPALPLSRDASQLEALKRSLAVYRMVFGQPRQDDLMTFLLERCSRERLEEIEPSLRIDLSPRRRERPNI
;
A
#
# COMPACT_ATOMS: atom_id res chain seq x y z
N MET A 1 3.86 -8.50 -24.47
CA MET A 1 3.37 -9.90 -24.53
C MET A 1 4.54 -10.81 -24.26
N ALA A 2 4.66 -11.32 -23.04
CA ALA A 2 5.51 -12.47 -22.79
C ALA A 2 4.75 -13.69 -23.33
N LEU A 3 5.18 -14.26 -24.46
CA LEU A 3 4.72 -15.59 -24.84
C LEU A 3 5.26 -16.55 -23.78
N ILE A 4 4.42 -17.43 -23.21
CA ILE A 4 4.92 -18.58 -22.45
C ILE A 4 5.61 -19.46 -23.49
N ARG A 5 6.92 -19.22 -23.68
CA ARG A 5 7.77 -20.07 -24.50
C ARG A 5 8.07 -21.28 -23.65
N GLY A 6 7.27 -22.34 -23.85
CA GLY A 6 7.37 -23.61 -23.13
C GLY A 6 8.84 -24.02 -22.95
N GLY A 7 9.23 -24.26 -21.71
CA GLY A 7 10.55 -24.77 -21.39
C GLY A 7 10.70 -26.19 -21.96
N ARG A 8 11.82 -26.39 -22.68
CA ARG A 8 12.45 -27.68 -23.04
C ARG A 8 11.78 -28.58 -24.09
N ARG A 9 12.34 -28.48 -25.30
CA ARG A 9 12.96 -29.50 -26.17
C ARG A 9 12.63 -31.01 -26.13
N ASP A 10 11.85 -31.60 -25.21
CA ASP A 10 11.77 -33.09 -25.15
C ASP A 10 10.39 -33.73 -24.96
N HIS A 11 9.28 -33.02 -25.13
CA HIS A 11 7.96 -33.69 -25.17
C HIS A 11 7.06 -33.16 -26.28
N GLU A 12 6.93 -33.96 -27.34
CA GLU A 12 5.66 -34.05 -28.08
C GLU A 12 4.53 -34.34 -27.07
N ALA A 13 3.46 -33.53 -27.07
CA ALA A 13 2.05 -33.89 -26.80
C ALA A 13 1.21 -32.94 -25.91
N THR A 14 1.75 -31.97 -25.18
CA THR A 14 0.88 -31.11 -24.31
C THR A 14 0.34 -29.90 -25.09
N PRO A 15 -0.99 -29.76 -25.30
CA PRO A 15 -1.57 -28.59 -25.97
C PRO A 15 -1.25 -27.28 -25.23
N TYR A 16 -1.07 -26.19 -25.97
CA TYR A 16 -0.68 -24.88 -25.42
C TYR A 16 -1.59 -24.40 -24.28
N TRP A 17 -2.92 -24.54 -24.42
CA TRP A 17 -3.86 -24.11 -23.37
C TRP A 17 -3.60 -24.82 -22.02
N ARG A 18 -3.18 -26.09 -22.06
CA ARG A 18 -2.87 -26.85 -20.85
C ARG A 18 -1.56 -26.39 -20.23
N GLN A 19 -0.56 -26.07 -21.05
CA GLN A 19 0.68 -25.45 -20.56
C GLN A 19 0.42 -24.10 -19.88
N VAL A 20 -0.52 -23.30 -20.41
CA VAL A 20 -0.93 -22.03 -19.78
C VAL A 20 -1.61 -22.29 -18.44
N VAL A 21 -2.55 -23.24 -18.37
CA VAL A 21 -3.24 -23.59 -17.11
C VAL A 21 -2.24 -24.10 -16.07
N ASP A 22 -1.35 -25.01 -16.46
CA ASP A 22 -0.32 -25.57 -15.58
C ASP A 22 0.63 -24.47 -15.06
N TYR A 23 1.02 -23.52 -15.93
CA TYR A 23 1.82 -22.36 -15.54
C TYR A 23 1.08 -21.46 -14.54
N CYS A 24 -0.20 -21.17 -14.80
CA CYS A 24 -1.03 -20.36 -13.91
C CYS A 24 -1.23 -21.04 -12.54
N ALA A 25 -1.42 -22.36 -12.53
CA ALA A 25 -1.54 -23.14 -11.29
C ALA A 25 -0.22 -23.15 -10.51
N ALA A 26 0.91 -23.45 -11.18
CA ALA A 26 2.23 -23.42 -10.56
C ALA A 26 2.62 -22.03 -10.03
N GLY A 27 2.14 -20.97 -10.69
CA GLY A 27 2.34 -19.58 -10.29
C GLY A 27 1.31 -19.04 -9.28
N ASN A 28 0.41 -19.89 -8.76
CA ASN A 28 -0.67 -19.50 -7.83
C ASN A 28 -1.54 -18.33 -8.34
N LEU A 29 -1.76 -18.24 -9.66
CA LEU A 29 -2.53 -17.13 -10.24
C LEU A 29 -3.96 -17.09 -9.68
N GLN A 30 -4.56 -18.24 -9.40
CA GLN A 30 -5.88 -18.29 -8.78
C GLN A 30 -5.91 -17.54 -7.44
N ALA A 31 -4.96 -17.83 -6.53
CA ALA A 31 -4.89 -17.16 -5.24
C ALA A 31 -4.66 -15.64 -5.38
N VAL A 32 -3.87 -15.23 -6.37
CA VAL A 32 -3.65 -13.80 -6.69
C VAL A 32 -4.95 -13.13 -7.15
N LEU A 33 -5.71 -13.78 -8.02
CA LEU A 33 -6.99 -13.26 -8.50
C LEU A 33 -8.05 -13.27 -7.40
N ASP A 34 -8.08 -14.28 -6.53
CA ASP A 34 -9.02 -14.36 -5.41
C ASP A 34 -8.80 -13.18 -4.43
N GLU A 35 -7.55 -12.88 -4.08
CA GLU A 35 -7.22 -11.68 -3.28
C GLU A 35 -7.59 -10.39 -4.02
N TYR A 36 -7.27 -10.32 -5.32
CA TYR A 36 -7.48 -9.11 -6.09
C TYR A 36 -8.95 -8.78 -6.23
N ILE A 37 -9.80 -9.75 -6.58
CA ILE A 37 -11.24 -9.54 -6.70
C ILE A 37 -11.86 -9.17 -5.33
N HIS A 38 -11.47 -9.85 -4.25
CA HIS A 38 -11.94 -9.49 -2.91
C HIS A 38 -11.57 -8.04 -2.55
N THR A 39 -10.31 -7.65 -2.75
CA THR A 39 -9.82 -6.30 -2.43
C THR A 39 -10.42 -5.24 -3.35
N LEU A 40 -10.56 -5.55 -4.65
CA LEU A 40 -11.08 -4.64 -5.65
C LEU A 40 -12.55 -4.31 -5.42
N ARG A 41 -13.33 -5.27 -4.91
CA ARG A 41 -14.72 -5.04 -4.51
C ARG A 41 -14.83 -3.93 -3.46
N ASP A 42 -13.95 -3.94 -2.45
CA ASP A 42 -13.88 -2.90 -1.42
C ASP A 42 -13.41 -1.56 -2.01
N LEU A 43 -12.40 -1.58 -2.90
CA LEU A 43 -11.84 -0.37 -3.53
C LEU A 43 -12.83 0.34 -4.46
N GLU A 44 -13.68 -0.41 -5.17
CA GLU A 44 -14.75 0.13 -6.03
C GLU A 44 -16.03 0.44 -5.24
N GLY A 45 -16.06 0.20 -3.93
CA GLY A 45 -17.19 0.48 -3.06
C GLY A 45 -18.42 -0.41 -3.31
N LEU A 46 -18.21 -1.62 -3.82
CA LEU A 46 -19.26 -2.55 -4.26
C LEU A 46 -19.79 -3.42 -3.10
N PHE A 47 -20.35 -2.78 -2.08
CA PHE A 47 -20.81 -3.44 -0.85
C PHE A 47 -22.23 -4.03 -0.93
N ALA A 48 -23.11 -3.49 -1.79
CA ALA A 48 -24.55 -3.81 -1.76
C ALA A 48 -25.27 -3.73 -3.13
N GLY A 49 -24.55 -3.89 -4.24
CA GLY A 49 -25.12 -3.83 -5.60
C GLY A 49 -25.75 -5.14 -6.06
N ASP A 50 -26.54 -5.06 -7.14
CA ASP A 50 -26.90 -6.24 -7.95
C ASP A 50 -25.61 -6.94 -8.41
N ASP A 51 -25.57 -8.27 -8.29
CA ASP A 51 -24.36 -9.04 -8.55
C ASP A 51 -23.90 -8.84 -9.99
N GLU A 52 -24.81 -8.67 -10.96
CA GLU A 52 -24.46 -8.50 -12.38
C GLU A 52 -23.71 -7.19 -12.65
N GLU A 53 -24.22 -6.04 -12.17
CA GLU A 53 -23.55 -4.74 -12.33
C GLU A 53 -22.20 -4.70 -11.57
N ALA A 54 -22.11 -5.39 -10.43
CA ALA A 54 -20.86 -5.52 -9.70
C ALA A 54 -19.81 -6.31 -10.50
N TRP A 55 -20.20 -7.42 -11.16
CA TRP A 55 -19.29 -8.20 -11.99
C TRP A 55 -18.79 -7.42 -13.21
N ASP A 56 -19.66 -6.64 -13.87
CA ASP A 56 -19.26 -5.79 -14.99
C ASP A 56 -18.23 -4.74 -14.56
N LYS A 57 -18.49 -4.04 -13.45
CA LYS A 57 -17.54 -3.05 -12.90
C LYS A 57 -16.20 -3.68 -12.51
N LEU A 58 -16.22 -4.86 -11.90
CA LEU A 58 -15.00 -5.61 -11.56
C LEU A 58 -14.24 -6.02 -12.83
N ALA A 59 -14.92 -6.53 -13.85
CA ALA A 59 -14.31 -6.93 -15.11
C ALA A 59 -13.67 -5.74 -15.84
N GLU A 60 -14.34 -4.59 -15.88
CA GLU A 60 -13.80 -3.33 -16.41
C GLU A 60 -12.55 -2.89 -15.65
N ALA A 61 -12.60 -2.91 -14.31
CA ALA A 61 -11.49 -2.52 -13.46
C ALA A 61 -10.26 -3.43 -13.62
N VAL A 62 -10.46 -4.75 -13.69
CA VAL A 62 -9.40 -5.74 -13.97
C VAL A 62 -8.81 -5.52 -15.36
N THR A 63 -9.66 -5.35 -16.37
CA THR A 63 -9.23 -5.11 -17.75
C THR A 63 -8.42 -3.83 -17.86
N ALA A 64 -8.84 -2.76 -17.18
CA ALA A 64 -8.14 -1.49 -17.16
C ALA A 64 -6.76 -1.59 -16.48
N ALA A 65 -6.64 -2.35 -15.38
CA ALA A 65 -5.37 -2.59 -14.72
C ALA A 65 -4.38 -3.36 -15.63
N LEU A 66 -4.85 -4.41 -16.30
CA LEU A 66 -4.04 -5.24 -17.21
C LEU A 66 -3.71 -4.55 -18.53
N SER A 67 -4.52 -3.59 -18.96
CA SER A 67 -4.38 -2.90 -20.25
C SER A 67 -3.45 -1.69 -20.19
N LEU A 68 -2.79 -1.44 -19.06
CA LEU A 68 -1.76 -0.41 -18.99
C LEU A 68 -0.73 -0.67 -20.09
N ARG A 69 -0.32 0.39 -20.78
CA ARG A 69 0.76 0.36 -21.78
C ARG A 69 1.86 1.26 -21.29
N THR A 70 3.11 1.02 -21.65
CA THR A 70 4.15 2.00 -21.35
C THR A 70 3.96 3.25 -22.20
N GLY A 71 4.24 4.43 -21.64
CA GLY A 71 4.28 5.67 -22.40
C GLY A 71 5.60 5.81 -23.16
N ALA A 72 5.61 6.68 -24.18
CA ALA A 72 6.84 7.15 -24.82
C ALA A 72 7.16 8.56 -24.30
N PRO A 73 7.99 8.71 -23.25
CA PRO A 73 8.32 10.04 -22.72
C PRO A 73 8.96 10.93 -23.79
N ARG A 74 8.59 12.22 -23.76
CA ARG A 74 9.26 13.25 -24.55
C ARG A 74 10.58 13.62 -23.89
N VAL A 75 11.64 13.67 -24.69
CA VAL A 75 12.97 14.12 -24.30
C VAL A 75 13.32 15.31 -25.19
N ASP A 76 13.80 16.36 -24.54
CA ASP A 76 14.22 17.58 -25.19
C ASP A 76 15.72 17.46 -25.48
N GLU A 77 16.08 17.37 -26.76
CA GLU A 77 17.45 17.41 -27.24
C GLU A 77 17.82 18.89 -27.46
N ILE A 78 18.76 19.37 -26.66
CA ILE A 78 19.19 20.77 -26.67
C ILE A 78 20.48 20.87 -27.47
N GLN A 79 20.46 21.61 -28.57
CA GLN A 79 21.61 21.82 -29.44
C GLN A 79 21.94 23.32 -29.51
N PRO A 80 23.20 23.73 -29.29
CA PRO A 80 23.63 25.10 -29.54
C PRO A 80 23.68 25.37 -31.05
N VAL A 81 23.15 26.51 -31.49
CA VAL A 81 23.20 26.98 -32.88
C VAL A 81 23.50 28.48 -32.87
N ASP A 82 24.73 28.85 -33.21
CA ASP A 82 25.25 30.23 -33.15
C ASP A 82 24.92 30.90 -31.79
N ASP A 83 24.34 32.10 -31.79
CA ASP A 83 23.88 32.83 -30.59
C ASP A 83 22.51 32.35 -30.06
N SER A 84 22.07 31.14 -30.43
CA SER A 84 20.76 30.60 -30.08
C SER A 84 20.80 29.14 -29.62
N VAL A 85 19.71 28.71 -29.00
CA VAL A 85 19.52 27.31 -28.59
C VAL A 85 18.37 26.71 -29.39
N ARG A 86 18.64 25.59 -30.05
CA ARG A 86 17.62 24.79 -30.72
C ARG A 86 17.21 23.65 -29.81
N ILE A 87 15.91 23.53 -29.53
CA ILE A 87 15.33 22.42 -28.77
C ILE A 87 14.58 21.52 -29.75
N GLN A 88 15.02 20.26 -29.88
CA GLN A 88 14.33 19.24 -30.66
C GLN A 88 13.64 18.25 -29.72
N HIS A 89 12.36 17.96 -29.97
CA HIS A 89 11.61 17.01 -29.19
C HIS A 89 11.73 15.60 -29.78
N ARG A 90 12.24 14.64 -29.01
CA ARG A 90 12.26 13.21 -29.36
C ARG A 90 11.36 12.41 -28.43
N ARG A 91 10.80 11.31 -28.91
CA ARG A 91 10.10 10.32 -28.06
C ARG A 91 11.01 9.12 -27.86
N LEU A 92 11.24 8.73 -26.61
CA LEU A 92 11.96 7.52 -26.29
C LEU A 92 10.98 6.38 -25.98
N ARG A 93 11.30 5.17 -26.45
CA ARG A 93 10.53 3.98 -26.08
C ARG A 93 10.89 3.59 -24.65
N ASN A 94 9.89 3.50 -23.78
CA ASN A 94 10.05 2.96 -22.44
C ASN A 94 9.38 1.59 -22.33
N HIS A 95 9.99 0.67 -21.58
CA HIS A 95 9.53 -0.70 -21.41
C HIS A 95 9.17 -1.05 -19.97
N PHE A 96 9.62 -0.27 -19.00
CA PHE A 96 9.46 -0.62 -17.57
C PHE A 96 9.10 0.58 -16.70
N ALA A 97 9.44 1.81 -17.12
CA ALA A 97 9.15 3.01 -16.37
C ALA A 97 8.05 3.84 -17.03
N MET A 98 7.25 4.48 -16.19
CA MET A 98 6.19 5.39 -16.62
C MET A 98 6.22 6.61 -15.71
N ARG A 99 6.01 7.79 -16.30
CA ARG A 99 5.84 9.00 -15.52
C ARG A 99 4.48 8.97 -14.86
N PHE A 100 4.45 9.14 -13.54
CA PHE A 100 3.23 9.41 -12.80
C PHE A 100 2.97 10.92 -12.79
N GLY A 101 1.78 11.33 -13.20
CA GLY A 101 1.36 12.72 -13.32
C GLY A 101 0.95 13.12 -14.73
N ALA A 102 0.50 14.36 -14.86
CA ALA A 102 0.00 14.94 -16.11
C ALA A 102 1.02 14.80 -17.26
N GLN A 103 0.74 13.92 -18.21
CA GLN A 103 1.39 13.90 -19.51
C GLN A 103 0.29 14.11 -20.57
N GLU A 104 0.49 15.08 -21.45
CA GLU A 104 -0.35 15.22 -22.64
C GLU A 104 -0.22 13.93 -23.46
N SER A 105 -1.33 13.19 -23.55
CA SER A 105 -1.47 12.18 -24.60
C SER A 105 -1.72 12.89 -25.92
N ASP A 106 -1.37 12.26 -27.07
CA ASP A 106 -1.72 12.79 -28.40
C ASP A 106 -3.24 13.05 -28.54
N ASP A 107 -4.06 12.41 -27.70
CA ASP A 107 -5.53 12.53 -27.66
C ASP A 107 -6.05 13.59 -26.65
N GLY A 108 -5.19 14.39 -26.01
CA GLY A 108 -5.60 15.48 -25.11
C GLY A 108 -6.22 15.05 -23.76
N LYS A 109 -6.10 13.78 -23.36
CA LYS A 109 -6.71 13.21 -22.14
C LYS A 109 -5.69 12.98 -21.02
N THR A 110 -5.07 14.05 -20.54
CA THR A 110 -4.03 14.06 -19.51
C THR A 110 -4.43 13.37 -18.19
N GLY A 111 -5.67 13.56 -17.72
CA GLY A 111 -6.16 12.98 -16.46
C GLY A 111 -6.48 11.48 -16.51
N ALA A 112 -6.76 10.93 -17.69
CA ALA A 112 -7.10 9.51 -17.84
C ALA A 112 -5.90 8.59 -17.54
N ARG A 113 -4.68 9.08 -17.78
CA ARG A 113 -3.48 8.28 -17.65
C ARG A 113 -3.03 8.08 -16.21
N GLU A 114 -3.12 9.12 -15.39
CA GLU A 114 -2.78 9.04 -13.97
C GLU A 114 -3.69 8.03 -13.25
N GLY A 115 -5.00 8.08 -13.51
CA GLY A 115 -5.96 7.10 -13.00
C GLY A 115 -5.64 5.67 -13.42
N GLN A 116 -5.24 5.44 -14.68
CA GLN A 116 -4.81 4.12 -15.16
C GLN A 116 -3.57 3.60 -14.43
N VAL A 117 -2.54 4.44 -14.27
CA VAL A 117 -1.29 4.05 -13.58
C VAL A 117 -1.58 3.75 -12.11
N ARG A 118 -2.40 4.58 -11.44
CA ARG A 118 -2.82 4.34 -10.05
C ARG A 118 -3.60 3.03 -9.90
N ARG A 119 -4.54 2.76 -10.80
CA ARG A 119 -5.33 1.53 -10.81
C ARG A 119 -4.45 0.30 -10.98
N ALA A 120 -3.52 0.34 -11.93
CA ALA A 120 -2.57 -0.74 -12.18
C ALA A 120 -1.61 -0.95 -10.98
N PHE A 121 -1.11 0.13 -10.36
CA PHE A 121 -0.26 0.02 -9.17
C PHE A 121 -0.99 -0.54 -7.93
N ASN A 122 -2.29 -0.28 -7.81
CA ASN A 122 -3.15 -0.90 -6.79
C ASN A 122 -3.68 -2.29 -7.20
N SER A 123 -3.06 -2.93 -8.18
CA SER A 123 -3.34 -4.31 -8.58
C SER A 123 -2.11 -5.19 -8.29
N PRO A 124 -2.23 -6.53 -8.32
CA PRO A 124 -1.07 -7.41 -8.19
C PRO A 124 -0.19 -7.43 -9.46
N PHE A 125 -0.51 -6.60 -10.46
CA PHE A 125 0.20 -6.55 -11.73
C PHE A 125 1.11 -5.31 -11.81
N TRP A 126 1.90 -5.26 -12.89
CA TRP A 126 2.80 -4.14 -13.11
C TRP A 126 2.02 -2.80 -13.21
N PRO A 127 2.61 -1.67 -12.78
CA PRO A 127 3.97 -1.51 -12.24
C PRO A 127 4.07 -1.85 -10.74
N PHE A 128 5.24 -2.35 -10.32
CA PHE A 128 5.51 -2.69 -8.91
C PHE A 128 6.22 -1.58 -8.12
N VAL A 129 6.74 -0.58 -8.81
CA VAL A 129 7.38 0.59 -8.20
C VAL A 129 6.75 1.85 -8.80
N LEU A 130 6.25 2.71 -7.93
CA LEU A 130 5.70 4.01 -8.30
C LEU A 130 6.59 5.12 -7.75
N VAL A 131 7.13 5.95 -8.64
CA VAL A 131 7.85 7.16 -8.25
C VAL A 131 6.94 8.34 -8.51
N SER A 132 6.66 9.10 -7.46
CA SER A 132 5.79 10.27 -7.52
C SER A 132 6.48 11.50 -6.91
N THR A 133 6.07 12.67 -7.36
CA THR A 133 6.50 13.98 -6.82
C THR A 133 5.35 14.62 -6.04
N SER A 134 5.37 15.93 -5.79
CA SER A 134 4.27 16.63 -5.14
C SER A 134 2.93 16.49 -5.85
N VAL A 135 2.92 16.13 -7.13
CA VAL A 135 1.70 15.88 -7.92
C VAL A 135 0.87 14.71 -7.38
N GLY A 136 1.47 13.74 -6.69
CA GLY A 136 0.72 12.63 -6.08
C GLY A 136 0.28 12.87 -4.63
N GLN A 137 0.29 14.12 -4.14
CA GLN A 137 0.16 14.41 -2.72
C GLN A 137 -1.27 14.52 -2.19
N GLU A 138 -2.32 14.64 -3.01
CA GLU A 138 -3.70 14.82 -2.53
C GLU A 138 -4.65 13.72 -3.04
N GLY A 139 -5.47 13.16 -2.14
CA GLY A 139 -6.60 12.31 -2.49
C GLY A 139 -6.31 10.93 -3.11
N LEU A 140 -5.05 10.48 -3.18
CA LEU A 140 -4.70 9.18 -3.75
C LEU A 140 -4.48 8.11 -2.68
N ASP A 141 -4.81 6.87 -2.96
CA ASP A 141 -4.52 5.72 -2.09
C ASP A 141 -3.71 4.69 -2.86
N PHE A 142 -2.73 4.08 -2.17
CA PHE A 142 -1.76 3.13 -2.74
C PHE A 142 -1.62 1.85 -1.90
N HIS A 143 -2.48 1.67 -0.90
CA HIS A 143 -2.39 0.63 0.13
C HIS A 143 -2.68 -0.79 -0.34
N ALA A 144 -3.31 -0.96 -1.52
CA ALA A 144 -3.83 -2.25 -1.93
C ALA A 144 -2.70 -3.27 -2.06
N TYR A 145 -1.65 -2.98 -2.82
CA TYR A 145 -0.49 -3.86 -2.98
C TYR A 145 0.85 -3.21 -2.59
N CYS A 146 0.82 -2.07 -1.89
CA CYS A 146 2.01 -1.41 -1.36
C CYS A 146 1.97 -1.32 0.17
N HIS A 147 3.08 -1.70 0.81
CA HIS A 147 3.35 -1.45 2.23
C HIS A 147 4.75 -0.84 2.45
N ALA A 148 5.47 -0.45 1.40
CA ALA A 148 6.80 0.13 1.50
C ALA A 148 6.84 1.52 0.86
N VAL A 149 7.28 2.51 1.63
CA VAL A 149 7.40 3.90 1.16
C VAL A 149 8.84 4.34 1.26
N MET A 150 9.41 4.78 0.14
CA MET A 150 10.72 5.42 0.12
C MET A 150 10.57 6.94 0.06
N HIS A 151 11.07 7.63 1.09
CA HIS A 151 11.18 9.08 1.08
C HIS A 151 12.53 9.47 0.47
N TRP A 152 12.53 9.73 -0.84
CA TRP A 152 13.73 10.21 -1.53
C TRP A 152 14.21 11.55 -0.97
N ASN A 153 13.28 12.46 -0.67
CA ASN A 153 13.53 13.70 0.05
C ASN A 153 12.64 13.75 1.30
N LEU A 154 13.24 13.95 2.46
CA LEU A 154 12.51 14.14 3.71
C LEU A 154 11.75 15.47 3.68
N PRO A 155 10.45 15.49 4.06
CA PRO A 155 9.73 16.74 4.22
C PRO A 155 10.24 17.50 5.45
N SER A 156 10.12 18.83 5.44
CA SER A 156 10.46 19.64 6.61
C SER A 156 9.41 19.56 7.73
N ASN A 157 8.18 19.18 7.40
CA ASN A 157 7.05 19.11 8.33
C ASN A 157 6.68 17.64 8.65
N PRO A 158 6.54 17.24 9.93
CA PRO A 158 6.08 15.90 10.29
C PRO A 158 4.69 15.56 9.72
N VAL A 159 3.82 16.55 9.52
CA VAL A 159 2.48 16.32 8.93
C VAL A 159 2.59 15.81 7.51
N ASP A 160 3.50 16.36 6.71
CA ASP A 160 3.70 15.92 5.33
C ASP A 160 4.25 14.48 5.29
N LEU A 161 5.08 14.10 6.27
CA LEU A 161 5.57 12.73 6.39
C LEU A 161 4.41 11.77 6.67
N GLU A 162 3.55 12.12 7.63
CA GLU A 162 2.37 11.34 7.98
C GLU A 162 1.38 11.22 6.83
N GLN A 163 1.10 12.31 6.10
CA GLN A 163 0.22 12.29 4.93
C GLN A 163 0.77 11.40 3.81
N ARG A 164 2.10 11.38 3.60
CA ARG A 164 2.75 10.49 2.62
C ARG A 164 2.61 9.02 3.00
N GLU A 165 2.81 8.67 4.26
CA GLU A 165 2.65 7.30 4.76
C GLU A 165 1.19 6.86 4.84
N GLY A 166 0.29 7.80 5.13
CA GLY A 166 -1.16 7.57 5.14
C GLY A 166 -1.69 7.04 3.81
N ARG A 167 -0.95 7.22 2.70
CA ARG A 167 -1.28 6.68 1.38
C ARG A 167 -1.23 5.14 1.32
N VAL A 168 -0.36 4.52 2.12
CA VAL A 168 -0.22 3.05 2.20
C VAL A 168 -0.83 2.47 3.49
N HIS A 169 -1.02 3.29 4.52
CA HIS A 169 -1.65 2.90 5.78
C HIS A 169 -3.16 3.14 5.75
N ARG A 170 -3.91 2.21 5.14
CA ARG A 170 -5.37 2.28 5.00
C ARG A 170 -6.03 0.95 5.40
N TYR A 171 -7.37 1.00 5.47
CA TYR A 171 -8.24 -0.15 5.66
C TYR A 171 -7.83 -1.33 4.75
N LYS A 172 -7.70 -2.52 5.35
CA LYS A 172 -7.23 -3.76 4.72
C LYS A 172 -5.98 -3.57 3.85
N GLY A 173 -5.05 -2.72 4.26
CA GLY A 173 -3.77 -2.50 3.56
C GLY A 173 -2.95 -3.78 3.39
N HIS A 174 -1.96 -3.75 2.48
CA HIS A 174 -1.19 -4.93 2.09
C HIS A 174 -0.54 -5.66 3.29
N ALA A 175 0.08 -4.93 4.23
CA ALA A 175 0.68 -5.54 5.42
C ALA A 175 -0.35 -6.25 6.32
N VAL A 176 -1.54 -5.66 6.49
CA VAL A 176 -2.64 -6.25 7.27
C VAL A 176 -3.09 -7.56 6.65
N ARG A 177 -3.36 -7.57 5.34
CA ARG A 177 -3.81 -8.78 4.64
C ARG A 177 -2.78 -9.90 4.70
N LYS A 178 -1.49 -9.59 4.53
CA LYS A 178 -0.39 -10.55 4.72
C LYS A 178 -0.45 -11.18 6.12
N ASN A 179 -0.60 -10.37 7.16
CA ASN A 179 -0.58 -10.88 8.53
C ASN A 179 -1.83 -11.68 8.89
N VAL A 180 -3.01 -11.23 8.45
CA VAL A 180 -4.26 -11.98 8.64
C VAL A 180 -4.16 -13.34 7.95
N ALA A 181 -3.68 -13.38 6.70
CA ALA A 181 -3.45 -14.62 5.98
C ALA A 181 -2.41 -15.53 6.66
N THR A 182 -1.29 -14.96 7.17
CA THR A 182 -0.28 -15.73 7.91
C THR A 182 -0.87 -16.36 9.18
N LYS A 183 -1.70 -15.64 9.93
CA LYS A 183 -2.23 -16.14 11.21
C LYS A 183 -3.39 -17.12 11.05
N HIS A 184 -4.27 -16.91 10.07
CA HIS A 184 -5.54 -17.65 9.94
C HIS A 184 -5.64 -18.50 8.66
N GLY A 185 -4.62 -18.47 7.80
CA GLY A 185 -4.62 -19.16 6.50
C GLY A 185 -4.94 -20.65 6.60
N ASP A 186 -4.20 -21.37 7.44
CA ASP A 186 -4.35 -22.82 7.57
C ASP A 186 -5.74 -23.23 8.07
N GLU A 187 -6.27 -22.50 9.05
CA GLU A 187 -7.61 -22.71 9.62
C GLU A 187 -8.69 -22.49 8.56
N VAL A 188 -8.63 -21.37 7.85
CA VAL A 188 -9.65 -21.00 6.86
C VAL A 188 -9.58 -21.92 5.63
N LEU A 189 -8.39 -22.30 5.18
CA LEU A 189 -8.25 -23.24 4.07
C LEU A 189 -8.80 -24.62 4.42
N ALA A 190 -8.63 -25.09 5.67
CA ALA A 190 -9.23 -26.33 6.13
C ALA A 190 -10.77 -26.29 6.21
N SER A 191 -11.36 -25.11 6.40
CA SER A 191 -12.82 -24.93 6.48
C SER A 191 -13.54 -25.12 5.14
N GLY A 192 -12.83 -25.00 4.01
CA GLY A 192 -13.42 -25.08 2.67
C GLY A 192 -14.32 -23.88 2.31
N SER A 193 -14.09 -22.70 2.91
CA SER A 193 -14.83 -21.48 2.60
C SER A 193 -14.77 -21.13 1.11
N LYS A 194 -15.90 -20.68 0.55
CA LYS A 194 -15.97 -20.18 -0.83
C LYS A 194 -15.29 -18.82 -1.00
N ASP A 195 -15.40 -17.95 0.00
CA ASP A 195 -14.66 -16.69 0.07
C ASP A 195 -13.66 -16.79 1.22
N VAL A 196 -12.44 -17.19 0.87
CA VAL A 196 -11.33 -17.37 1.80
C VAL A 196 -10.99 -16.05 2.50
N TRP A 197 -11.00 -14.93 1.77
CA TRP A 197 -10.62 -13.64 2.33
C TRP A 197 -11.68 -13.07 3.28
N HIS A 198 -12.96 -13.26 2.99
CA HIS A 198 -14.02 -12.94 3.94
C HIS A 198 -13.86 -13.75 5.23
N ALA A 199 -13.68 -15.07 5.12
CA ALA A 199 -13.50 -15.95 6.28
C ALA A 199 -12.23 -15.62 7.10
N LEU A 200 -11.13 -15.24 6.44
CA LEU A 200 -9.91 -14.76 7.09
C LEU A 200 -10.16 -13.53 7.97
N PHE A 201 -10.89 -12.53 7.47
CA PHE A 201 -11.20 -11.32 8.22
C PHE A 201 -12.24 -11.57 9.33
N GLU A 202 -13.20 -12.46 9.13
CA GLU A 202 -14.14 -12.89 10.18
C GLU A 202 -13.40 -13.60 11.32
N ALA A 203 -12.54 -14.58 11.02
CA ALA A 203 -11.73 -15.28 12.03
C ALA A 203 -10.83 -14.33 12.82
N ALA A 204 -10.19 -13.38 12.13
CA ALA A 204 -9.36 -12.37 12.76
C ALA A 204 -10.16 -11.38 13.64
N ARG A 205 -11.40 -11.06 13.25
CA ARG A 205 -12.31 -10.21 14.03
C ARG A 205 -12.78 -10.93 15.29
N ASP A 206 -13.14 -12.20 15.18
CA ASP A 206 -13.71 -12.97 16.29
C ASP A 206 -12.67 -13.23 17.41
N GLN A 207 -11.37 -13.28 17.07
CA GLN A 207 -10.28 -13.31 18.05
C GLN A 207 -9.89 -11.93 18.63
N SER A 208 -10.37 -10.83 18.06
CA SER A 208 -10.02 -9.49 18.53
C SER A 208 -10.75 -9.17 19.84
N THR A 209 -10.05 -9.32 20.94
CA THR A 209 -10.53 -8.96 22.30
C THR A 209 -10.58 -7.45 22.52
N ASN A 210 -9.90 -6.66 21.69
CA ASN A 210 -9.81 -5.21 21.81
C ASN A 210 -10.94 -4.55 21.01
N GLY A 211 -12.01 -4.12 21.69
CA GLY A 211 -13.21 -3.50 21.13
C GLY A 211 -13.04 -2.12 20.46
N VAL A 212 -11.86 -1.80 19.93
CA VAL A 212 -11.53 -0.49 19.34
C VAL A 212 -11.85 -0.43 17.84
N GLY A 213 -12.33 -1.52 17.23
CA GLY A 213 -12.74 -1.56 15.81
C GLY A 213 -11.60 -1.38 14.79
N LEU A 214 -10.37 -1.18 15.25
CA LEU A 214 -9.16 -1.04 14.42
C LEU A 214 -8.58 -2.39 14.00
N VAL A 215 -8.65 -3.39 14.87
CA VAL A 215 -8.23 -4.76 14.58
C VAL A 215 -9.45 -5.53 14.06
N PRO A 216 -9.36 -6.30 12.96
CA PRO A 216 -8.16 -6.60 12.17
C PRO A 216 -7.93 -5.68 10.97
N TYR A 217 -8.81 -4.73 10.71
CA TYR A 217 -8.87 -4.06 9.41
C TYR A 217 -7.80 -2.97 9.18
N TRP A 218 -7.41 -2.25 10.21
CA TRP A 218 -6.41 -1.19 10.15
C TRP A 218 -5.07 -1.64 10.72
N LEU A 219 -5.11 -2.47 11.78
CA LEU A 219 -3.94 -2.95 12.49
C LEU A 219 -4.06 -4.45 12.72
N PHE A 220 -3.01 -5.18 12.35
CA PHE A 220 -2.89 -6.61 12.67
C PHE A 220 -1.41 -6.99 12.80
N PRO A 221 -0.70 -6.49 13.83
CA PRO A 221 0.72 -6.79 14.01
C PRO A 221 0.91 -8.27 14.40
N LEU A 222 1.98 -8.87 13.88
CA LEU A 222 2.54 -10.15 14.33
C LEU A 222 4.03 -9.94 14.58
N ASP A 223 4.60 -10.67 15.53
CA ASP A 223 6.03 -10.52 15.91
C ASP A 223 6.96 -10.71 14.70
N ASP A 224 6.69 -11.73 13.86
CA ASP A 224 7.41 -12.00 12.61
C ASP A 224 6.55 -11.66 11.37
N GLY A 225 5.72 -10.62 11.46
CA GLY A 225 4.78 -10.21 10.43
C GLY A 225 5.31 -9.20 9.42
N ALA A 226 4.48 -8.92 8.41
CA ALA A 226 4.63 -7.76 7.55
C ALA A 226 4.25 -6.47 8.31
N TYR A 227 4.97 -5.39 8.03
CA TYR A 227 4.70 -4.06 8.56
C TYR A 227 4.78 -3.03 7.44
N ILE A 228 4.36 -1.80 7.72
CA ILE A 228 4.57 -0.71 6.77
C ILE A 228 6.02 -0.25 6.90
N GLU A 229 6.77 -0.41 5.82
CA GLU A 229 8.17 -0.08 5.74
C GLU A 229 8.37 1.37 5.34
N ARG A 230 9.22 2.06 6.11
CA ARG A 230 9.67 3.43 5.82
C ARG A 230 11.15 3.37 5.45
N HIS A 231 11.45 3.67 4.20
CA HIS A 231 12.81 3.71 3.66
C HIS A 231 13.25 5.16 3.44
N VAL A 232 14.47 5.48 3.86
CA VAL A 232 15.11 6.77 3.64
C VAL A 232 16.55 6.51 3.18
N PRO A 233 16.96 6.96 1.98
CA PRO A 233 18.33 6.78 1.51
C PRO A 233 19.32 7.46 2.47
N ALA A 234 20.21 6.67 3.10
CA ALA A 234 21.27 7.18 3.95
C ALA A 234 22.51 7.50 3.11
N LEU A 235 22.47 8.59 2.35
CA LEU A 235 23.59 8.99 1.49
C LEU A 235 24.79 9.45 2.35
N PRO A 236 26.03 9.01 2.03
CA PRO A 236 27.22 9.47 2.76
C PRO A 236 27.32 10.99 2.75
N LEU A 237 27.71 11.57 3.90
CA LEU A 237 27.86 13.02 4.11
C LEU A 237 26.55 13.83 3.98
N SER A 238 25.38 13.18 3.94
CA SER A 238 24.09 13.87 3.98
C SER A 238 23.63 14.17 5.41
N ARG A 239 22.65 15.06 5.53
CA ARG A 239 21.99 15.39 6.82
C ARG A 239 20.75 14.52 7.06
N ASP A 240 20.41 13.61 6.15
CA ASP A 240 19.12 12.93 6.11
C ASP A 240 18.89 12.07 7.34
N ALA A 241 19.93 11.37 7.83
CA ALA A 241 19.82 10.58 9.06
C ALA A 241 19.44 11.45 10.27
N SER A 242 20.11 12.60 10.45
CA SER A 242 19.81 13.52 11.55
C SER A 242 18.43 14.19 11.41
N GLN A 243 18.02 14.49 10.18
CA GLN A 243 16.70 15.06 9.90
C GLN A 243 15.58 14.06 10.14
N LEU A 244 15.78 12.79 9.78
CA LEU A 244 14.82 11.73 10.02
C LEU A 244 14.55 11.55 11.52
N GLU A 245 15.60 11.52 12.34
CA GLU A 245 15.46 11.42 13.79
C GLU A 245 14.74 12.63 14.40
N ALA A 246 15.04 13.84 13.93
CA ALA A 246 14.30 15.04 14.33
C ALA A 246 12.82 14.98 13.91
N LEU A 247 12.52 14.50 12.69
CA LEU A 247 11.16 14.36 12.19
C LEU A 247 10.35 13.33 12.96
N LYS A 248 10.93 12.16 13.27
CA LYS A 248 10.28 11.12 14.10
C LYS A 248 9.87 11.69 15.46
N ARG A 249 10.77 12.44 16.10
CA ARG A 249 10.50 13.10 17.39
C ARG A 249 9.37 14.11 17.29
N SER A 250 9.41 14.97 16.27
CA SER A 250 8.34 15.94 16.03
C SER A 250 7.00 15.28 15.71
N LEU A 251 7.01 14.16 14.98
CA LEU A 251 5.82 13.39 14.66
C LEU A 251 5.20 12.74 15.91
N ALA A 252 6.02 12.20 16.81
CA ALA A 252 5.56 11.67 18.09
C ALA A 252 4.86 12.76 18.93
N VAL A 253 5.48 13.95 19.03
CA VAL A 253 4.88 15.10 19.73
C VAL A 253 3.58 15.56 19.06
N TYR A 254 3.58 15.69 17.75
CA TYR A 254 2.40 16.05 16.98
C TYR A 254 1.24 15.10 17.28
N ARG A 255 1.46 13.78 17.17
CA ARG A 255 0.44 12.77 17.45
C ARG A 255 -0.05 12.78 18.89
N MET A 256 0.82 13.06 19.86
CA MET A 256 0.40 13.23 21.27
C MET A 256 -0.58 14.40 21.42
N VAL A 257 -0.27 15.56 20.83
CA VAL A 257 -1.13 16.76 20.90
C VAL A 257 -2.50 16.50 20.29
N PHE A 258 -2.57 15.71 19.21
CA PHE A 258 -3.82 15.35 18.54
C PHE A 258 -4.52 14.12 19.14
N GLY A 259 -3.99 13.53 20.22
CA GLY A 259 -4.60 12.37 20.88
C GLY A 259 -4.55 11.07 20.06
N GLN A 260 -3.63 10.98 19.10
CA GLN A 260 -3.43 9.81 18.22
C GLN A 260 -1.99 9.25 18.28
N PRO A 261 -1.38 9.05 19.46
CA PRO A 261 -0.03 8.50 19.53
C PRO A 261 0.02 7.08 18.97
N ARG A 262 0.91 6.82 18.01
CA ARG A 262 1.34 5.45 17.72
C ARG A 262 2.14 4.96 18.91
N GLN A 263 1.78 3.79 19.43
CA GLN A 263 2.33 3.24 20.67
C GLN A 263 3.86 3.11 20.59
N ASP A 264 4.39 2.54 19.51
CA ASP A 264 5.84 2.33 19.34
C ASP A 264 6.62 3.64 19.22
N ASP A 265 6.11 4.60 18.43
CA ASP A 265 6.74 5.90 18.22
C ASP A 265 6.75 6.71 19.53
N LEU A 266 5.63 6.69 20.26
CA LEU A 266 5.52 7.33 21.57
C LEU A 266 6.47 6.69 22.57
N MET A 267 6.53 5.35 22.62
CA MET A 267 7.39 4.67 23.56
C MET A 267 8.86 4.93 23.29
N THR A 268 9.27 4.87 22.03
CA THR A 268 10.64 5.23 21.62
C THR A 268 10.96 6.66 22.04
N PHE A 269 10.05 7.61 21.75
CA PHE A 269 10.23 9.02 22.11
C PHE A 269 10.35 9.24 23.63
N LEU A 270 9.51 8.56 24.41
CA LEU A 270 9.49 8.66 25.87
C LEU A 270 10.73 8.04 26.49
N LEU A 271 11.16 6.86 26.02
CA LEU A 271 12.38 6.18 26.47
C LEU A 271 13.65 6.98 26.16
N GLU A 272 13.67 7.75 25.05
CA GLU A 272 14.79 8.63 24.71
C GLU A 272 14.91 9.86 25.60
N ARG A 273 13.82 10.32 26.23
CA ARG A 273 13.76 11.63 26.90
C ARG A 273 13.51 11.58 28.40
N CYS A 274 13.00 10.47 28.92
CA CYS A 274 12.67 10.33 30.31
C CYS A 274 13.43 9.15 30.90
N SER A 275 13.95 9.32 32.12
CA SER A 275 14.47 8.18 32.88
C SER A 275 13.32 7.22 33.22
N ARG A 276 13.64 5.96 33.52
CA ARG A 276 12.61 4.97 33.92
C ARG A 276 11.80 5.45 35.12
N GLU A 277 12.44 6.08 36.10
CA GLU A 277 11.74 6.60 37.27
C GLU A 277 10.73 7.68 36.89
N ARG A 278 11.11 8.59 35.98
CA ARG A 278 10.18 9.63 35.52
C ARG A 278 9.04 9.03 34.70
N LEU A 279 9.28 8.02 33.87
CA LEU A 279 8.23 7.37 33.07
C LEU A 279 7.17 6.70 33.95
N GLU A 280 7.59 6.00 35.01
CA GLU A 280 6.67 5.40 35.98
C GLU A 280 5.80 6.47 36.68
N GLU A 281 6.31 7.68 36.89
CA GLU A 281 5.54 8.79 37.47
C GLU A 281 4.48 9.38 36.51
N ILE A 282 4.79 9.52 35.21
CA ILE A 282 3.88 10.16 34.23
C ILE A 282 2.98 9.17 33.48
N GLU A 283 3.32 7.87 33.45
CA GLU A 283 2.53 6.83 32.78
C GLU A 283 1.03 6.86 33.12
N PRO A 284 0.60 7.00 34.41
CA PRO A 284 -0.82 7.01 34.75
C PRO A 284 -1.57 8.23 34.17
N SER A 285 -0.87 9.36 34.00
CA SER A 285 -1.44 10.60 33.47
C SER A 285 -1.55 10.64 31.95
N LEU A 286 -0.76 9.80 31.27
CA LEU A 286 -0.70 9.73 29.80
C LEU A 286 -1.67 8.69 29.21
N ARG A 287 -2.21 7.79 30.05
CA ARG A 287 -3.19 6.77 29.63
C ARG A 287 -4.60 7.35 29.63
N ILE A 288 -5.27 7.28 28.48
CA ILE A 288 -6.72 7.51 28.42
C ILE A 288 -7.39 6.23 28.92
N ASP A 289 -7.88 6.25 30.16
CA ASP A 289 -8.67 5.16 30.73
C ASP A 289 -10.13 5.27 30.29
N LEU A 290 -10.49 4.45 29.30
CA LEU A 290 -11.87 4.32 28.80
C LEU A 290 -12.64 3.19 29.49
N SER A 291 -12.11 2.61 30.58
CA SER A 291 -12.82 1.58 31.32
C SER A 291 -14.12 2.13 31.90
N PRO A 292 -15.20 1.32 31.96
CA PRO A 292 -16.46 1.77 32.51
C PRO A 292 -16.27 2.21 33.96
N ARG A 293 -16.74 3.42 34.28
CA ARG A 293 -16.71 3.95 35.65
C ARG A 293 -17.31 2.90 36.59
N ARG A 294 -16.52 2.42 37.56
CA ARG A 294 -17.03 1.54 38.62
C ARG A 294 -18.20 2.28 39.28
N ARG A 295 -19.41 1.77 39.09
CA ARG A 295 -20.58 2.20 39.84
C ARG A 295 -20.30 1.81 41.30
N GLU A 296 -20.02 2.78 42.15
CA GLU A 296 -20.07 2.57 43.58
C GLU A 296 -21.48 2.05 43.89
N ARG A 297 -21.57 0.80 44.37
CA ARG A 297 -22.82 0.29 44.89
C ARG A 297 -23.13 1.15 46.13
N PRO A 298 -24.31 1.79 46.22
CA PRO A 298 -24.69 2.45 47.45
C PRO A 298 -24.67 1.40 48.56
N ASN A 299 -23.96 1.70 49.65
CA ASN A 299 -23.94 0.86 50.84
C ASN A 299 -25.39 0.63 51.29
N ILE A 300 -25.81 -0.63 51.31
CA ILE A 300 -26.99 -1.10 52.05
C ILE A 300 -26.49 -1.52 53.43
#